data_AF-A0A9D5VAL3-F1
#
_entry.id   AF-A0A9D5VAL3-F1
#
_cell.length_a   1.000
_cell.length_b   1.000
_cell.length_c   1.000
_cell.angle_alpha   90.00
_cell.angle_beta   90.00
_cell.angle_gamma   90.00
#
_symmetry.space_group_name_H-M   'P 1'
#
loop_
_entity.id
_entity.type
_entity.pdbx_description
1 polymer ?
#
loop_
_entity_poly.entity_id
_entity_poly.type
_entity_poly.pdbx_seq_one_letter_code
_entity_poly.pdbx_strand_id
1 'polypeptide(L)'
;MSTYTAFRDKARTFVAVLTVAAGLFALAPHAARAEVASMENALKEMSIGKADAPVVMNDYSSLTCPHCAAFHTTTLNQIKKDYVDTGKVRVVFHDFPLDRIALAAMMLTRCAGPE
;
A
#
# COMPACT_ATOMS: atom_id res chain seq x y z
N MET A 1 13.35 36.67 46.84
CA MET A 1 13.78 35.26 46.67
C MET A 1 12.62 34.26 46.58
N SER A 2 11.49 34.45 47.28
CA SER A 2 10.39 33.46 47.40
C SER A 2 9.46 33.30 46.18
N THR A 3 9.29 34.35 45.36
CA THR A 3 8.35 34.33 44.22
C THR A 3 8.90 33.67 42.94
N TYR A 4 10.22 33.67 42.76
CA TYR A 4 10.88 33.10 41.58
C TYR A 4 10.90 31.57 41.58
N THR A 5 11.07 30.96 42.76
CA THR A 5 11.01 29.50 42.93
C THR A 5 9.59 28.98 42.69
N ALA A 6 8.56 29.67 43.19
CA ALA A 6 7.16 29.33 42.95
C ALA A 6 6.76 29.40 41.46
N PHE A 7 7.29 30.37 40.71
CA PHE A 7 7.03 30.49 39.28
C PHE A 7 7.74 29.40 38.47
N ARG A 8 8.99 29.06 38.83
CA ARG A 8 9.75 27.96 38.22
C ARG A 8 9.11 26.60 38.43
N ASP A 9 8.53 26.37 39.60
CA ASP A 9 7.86 25.10 39.91
C ASP A 9 6.52 24.97 39.19
N LYS A 10 5.72 26.05 39.08
CA LYS A 10 4.52 26.05 38.24
C LYS A 10 4.83 25.80 36.76
N ALA A 11 5.88 26.43 36.23
CA ALA A 11 6.30 26.23 34.84
C ALA A 11 6.76 24.78 34.57
N ARG A 12 7.49 24.17 35.51
CA ARG A 12 7.91 22.76 35.42
C ARG A 12 6.73 21.81 35.45
N THR A 13 5.77 22.04 36.35
CA THR A 13 4.54 21.23 36.41
C THR A 13 3.72 21.39 35.13
N PHE A 14 3.62 22.60 34.57
CA PHE A 14 2.87 22.84 33.34
C PHE A 14 3.50 22.13 32.13
N VAL A 15 4.82 22.19 31.99
CA VAL A 15 5.57 21.48 30.95
C VAL A 15 5.41 19.95 31.09
N ALA A 16 5.49 19.42 32.31
CA ALA A 16 5.31 17.99 32.56
C ALA A 16 3.88 17.50 32.23
N VAL A 17 2.86 18.29 32.53
CA VAL A 17 1.46 17.94 32.19
C VAL A 17 1.26 17.95 30.67
N LEU A 18 1.84 18.92 29.96
CA LEU A 18 1.77 18.99 28.50
C LEU A 18 2.46 17.81 27.81
N THR A 19 3.64 17.39 28.29
CA THR A 19 4.35 16.24 27.70
C THR A 19 3.63 14.92 27.95
N VAL A 20 3.03 14.74 29.12
CA VAL A 20 2.21 13.56 29.43
C VAL A 20 0.94 13.53 28.56
N ALA A 21 0.23 14.65 28.42
CA ALA A 21 -0.96 14.73 27.59
C ALA A 21 -0.68 14.45 26.10
N ALA A 22 0.43 14.97 25.56
CA ALA A 22 0.85 14.69 24.19
C ALA A 22 1.22 13.21 23.99
N GLY A 23 1.88 12.58 24.98
CA GLY A 23 2.21 11.15 24.94
C GLY A 23 0.97 10.25 24.94
N LEU A 24 -0.07 10.60 25.69
CA LEU A 24 -1.34 9.87 25.72
C LEU A 24 -2.10 9.95 24.38
N PHE A 25 -2.04 11.08 23.67
CA PHE A 25 -2.71 11.23 22.38
C PHE A 25 -2.01 10.41 21.27
N ALA A 26 -0.68 10.28 21.34
CA ALA A 26 0.09 9.42 20.40
C ALA A 26 -0.17 7.92 20.58
N LEU A 27 -0.61 7.51 21.78
CA LEU A 27 -0.96 6.12 22.10
C LEU A 27 -2.44 5.80 21.85
N ALA A 28 -3.25 6.76 21.40
CA ALA A 28 -4.61 6.47 20.99
C ALA A 28 -4.56 5.50 19.80
N PRO A 29 -5.20 4.33 19.90
CA PRO A 29 -5.30 3.43 18.76
C PRO A 29 -6.08 4.18 17.69
N HIS A 30 -5.38 4.57 16.62
CA HIS A 30 -6.03 4.92 15.38
C HIS A 30 -6.65 3.62 14.89
N ALA A 31 -7.89 3.36 15.30
CA ALA A 31 -8.66 2.24 14.81
C ALA A 31 -8.83 2.46 13.31
N ALA A 32 -7.90 1.93 12.54
CA ALA A 32 -8.04 1.77 11.11
C ALA A 32 -9.28 0.92 10.91
N ARG A 33 -10.39 1.55 10.53
CA ARG A 33 -11.59 0.83 10.14
C ARG A 33 -11.25 0.14 8.83
N ALA A 34 -11.29 -1.18 8.83
CA ALA A 34 -11.38 -1.94 7.60
C ALA A 34 -12.76 -1.67 7.00
N GLU A 35 -12.85 -0.64 6.16
CA GLU A 35 -14.02 -0.45 5.30
C GLU A 35 -13.99 -1.54 4.23
N VAL A 36 -15.13 -2.19 4.00
CA VAL A 36 -15.26 -3.13 2.90
C VAL A 36 -15.04 -2.33 1.62
N ALA A 37 -14.01 -2.68 0.84
CA ALA A 37 -13.74 -2.01 -0.42
C ALA A 37 -15.02 -2.01 -1.28
N SER A 38 -15.36 -0.85 -1.84
CA SER A 38 -16.46 -0.76 -2.80
C SER A 38 -16.22 -1.78 -3.93
N MET A 39 -17.30 -2.30 -4.52
CA MET A 39 -17.17 -3.22 -5.66
C MET A 39 -16.35 -2.60 -6.79
N GLU A 40 -16.46 -1.28 -6.98
CA GLU A 40 -15.64 -0.53 -7.94
C GLU A 40 -14.14 -0.63 -7.61
N ASN A 41 -13.75 -0.39 -6.35
CA ASN A 41 -12.35 -0.49 -5.93
C ASN A 41 -11.84 -1.93 -5.97
N ALA A 42 -12.66 -2.90 -5.57
CA ALA A 42 -12.29 -4.31 -5.56
C ALA A 42 -12.07 -4.88 -6.96
N LEU A 43 -12.84 -4.40 -7.95
CA LEU A 43 -12.77 -4.84 -9.35
C LEU A 43 -11.94 -3.89 -10.23
N LYS A 44 -11.29 -2.88 -9.63
CA LYS A 44 -10.48 -1.92 -10.36
C LYS A 44 -9.35 -2.65 -11.10
N GLU A 45 -9.18 -2.29 -12.37
CA GLU A 45 -8.13 -2.83 -13.22
C GLU A 45 -6.75 -2.49 -12.63
N MET A 46 -5.87 -3.49 -12.59
CA MET A 46 -4.48 -3.35 -12.17
C MET A 46 -3.62 -3.44 -13.43
N SER A 47 -2.85 -2.41 -13.73
CA SER A 47 -2.08 -2.37 -14.97
C SER A 47 -0.87 -1.47 -14.87
N ILE A 48 0.13 -1.72 -15.72
CA ILE A 48 1.26 -0.82 -15.96
C ILE A 48 1.32 -0.41 -17.43
N GLY A 49 1.86 0.79 -17.69
CA GLY A 49 2.00 1.34 -19.04
C GLY A 49 0.93 2.38 -19.38
N LYS A 50 1.04 2.95 -20.59
CA LYS A 50 0.13 3.99 -21.05
C LYS A 50 -1.26 3.41 -21.35
N ALA A 51 -2.30 4.16 -21.02
CA ALA A 51 -3.68 3.71 -21.23
C ALA A 51 -4.04 3.53 -22.71
N ASP A 52 -3.36 4.27 -23.59
CA ASP A 52 -3.53 4.28 -25.05
C ASP A 52 -2.44 3.49 -25.80
N ALA A 53 -1.67 2.65 -25.10
CA ALA A 53 -0.68 1.80 -25.75
C ALA A 53 -1.34 0.91 -26.84
N PRO A 54 -0.70 0.75 -28.02
CA PRO A 54 -1.32 0.08 -29.16
C PRO A 54 -1.52 -1.44 -28.96
N VAL A 55 -0.83 -2.04 -27.97
CA VAL A 55 -0.93 -3.46 -27.64
C VAL A 55 -1.23 -3.64 -26.15
N VAL A 56 -2.14 -4.55 -25.83
CA VAL A 56 -2.48 -4.93 -24.45
C VAL A 56 -2.04 -6.38 -24.21
N MET A 57 -1.23 -6.59 -23.18
CA MET A 57 -0.83 -7.90 -22.67
C MET A 57 -1.65 -8.21 -21.42
N ASN A 58 -2.45 -9.27 -21.45
CA ASN A 58 -3.19 -9.75 -20.28
C ASN A 58 -2.37 -10.83 -19.58
N ASP A 59 -1.97 -10.56 -18.33
CA ASP A 59 -1.27 -11.52 -17.48
C ASP A 59 -2.25 -12.14 -16.50
N TYR A 60 -2.42 -13.46 -16.57
CA TYR A 60 -3.20 -14.25 -15.61
C TYR A 60 -2.23 -15.05 -14.76
N SER A 61 -2.05 -14.62 -13.51
CA SER A 61 -0.98 -15.12 -12.65
C SER A 61 -1.46 -15.45 -11.24
N SER A 62 -0.75 -16.38 -10.60
CA SER A 62 -1.03 -16.83 -9.23
C SER A 62 0.14 -16.47 -8.32
N LEU A 63 -0.13 -15.84 -7.17
CA LEU A 63 0.93 -15.41 -6.24
C LEU A 63 1.68 -16.56 -5.57
N THR A 64 1.15 -17.79 -5.63
CA THR A 64 1.80 -18.99 -5.11
C THR A 64 2.47 -19.82 -6.21
N CYS A 65 2.38 -19.41 -7.48
CA CYS A 65 3.02 -20.13 -8.59
C CYS A 65 4.49 -19.71 -8.73
N PRO A 66 5.46 -20.64 -8.62
CA PRO A 66 6.88 -20.30 -8.71
C PRO A 66 7.30 -19.82 -10.11
N HIS A 67 6.64 -20.30 -11.17
CA HIS A 67 6.91 -19.84 -12.53
C HIS A 67 6.41 -18.41 -12.76
N CYS A 68 5.26 -18.05 -12.17
CA CYS A 68 4.78 -16.67 -12.17
C CYS A 68 5.78 -15.76 -11.43
N ALA A 69 6.24 -16.17 -10.25
CA ALA A 69 7.25 -15.40 -9.51
C ALA A 69 8.53 -15.17 -10.32
N ALA A 70 9.02 -16.18 -11.03
CA ALA A 70 10.17 -16.05 -11.93
C ALA A 70 9.88 -15.04 -13.07
N PHE A 71 8.71 -15.12 -13.70
CA PHE A 71 8.29 -14.18 -14.73
C PHE A 71 8.29 -12.72 -14.22
N HIS A 72 7.63 -12.44 -13.09
CA HIS A 72 7.52 -11.08 -12.54
C HIS A 72 8.87 -10.49 -12.10
N THR A 73 9.80 -11.32 -11.62
CA THR A 73 11.11 -10.85 -11.14
C THR A 73 12.16 -10.74 -12.26
N THR A 74 11.94 -11.37 -13.42
CA THR A 74 12.93 -11.41 -14.49
C THR A 74 12.35 -10.93 -15.82
N THR A 75 11.54 -11.75 -16.49
CA THR A 75 11.01 -11.49 -17.83
C THR A 75 10.16 -10.21 -17.89
N LEU A 76 9.28 -9.99 -16.91
CA LEU A 76 8.44 -8.80 -16.87
C LEU A 76 9.27 -7.52 -16.76
N ASN A 77 10.41 -7.54 -16.07
CA ASN A 77 11.30 -6.38 -15.98
C ASN A 77 11.89 -6.01 -17.34
N GLN A 78 12.24 -7.01 -18.17
CA GLN A 78 12.70 -6.79 -19.54
C GLN A 78 11.56 -6.27 -20.42
N ILE A 79 10.38 -6.90 -20.34
CA ILE A 79 9.18 -6.44 -21.07
C ILE A 79 8.84 -5.00 -20.71
N LYS A 80 8.91 -4.68 -19.41
CA LYS A 80 8.63 -3.34 -18.90
C LYS A 80 9.57 -2.32 -19.54
N LYS A 81 10.88 -2.56 -19.47
CA LYS A 81 11.89 -1.66 -20.05
C LYS A 81 11.72 -1.46 -21.55
N ASP A 82 11.55 -2.56 -22.30
CA ASP A 82 11.64 -2.51 -23.76
C ASP A 82 10.32 -2.07 -24.43
N TYR A 83 9.18 -2.33 -23.77
CA TYR A 83 7.85 -2.16 -24.37
C TYR A 83 6.87 -1.32 -23.52
N VAL A 84 6.86 -1.46 -22.20
CA VAL A 84 5.90 -0.73 -21.36
C VAL A 84 6.34 0.71 -21.18
N ASP A 85 7.59 0.92 -20.78
CA ASP A 85 8.18 2.24 -20.54
C ASP A 85 8.31 3.04 -21.85
N THR A 86 8.41 2.34 -23.00
CA THR A 86 8.39 2.96 -24.34
C THR A 86 6.98 3.24 -24.87
N GLY A 87 5.93 2.88 -24.11
CA GLY A 87 4.53 3.12 -24.47
C GLY A 87 3.97 2.22 -25.56
N LYS A 88 4.66 1.12 -25.90
CA LYS A 88 4.23 0.17 -26.93
C LYS A 88 3.23 -0.85 -26.39
N VAL A 89 3.36 -1.23 -25.12
CA VAL A 89 2.53 -2.25 -24.47
C VAL A 89 1.97 -1.73 -23.16
N ARG A 90 0.69 -2.01 -22.93
CA ARG A 90 0.06 -1.96 -21.60
C ARG A 90 -0.07 -3.37 -21.06
N VAL A 91 0.33 -3.60 -19.82
CA VAL A 91 0.15 -4.91 -19.16
C VAL A 91 -1.00 -4.79 -18.18
N VAL A 92 -1.97 -5.69 -18.27
CA VAL A 92 -3.12 -5.77 -17.35
C VAL A 92 -3.02 -7.07 -16.56
N PHE A 93 -3.06 -6.97 -15.23
CA PHE A 93 -2.92 -8.08 -14.31
C PHE A 93 -4.29 -8.61 -13.86
N HIS A 94 -4.49 -9.91 -14.06
CA HIS A 94 -5.69 -10.65 -13.69
C HIS A 94 -5.36 -11.69 -12.62
N ASP A 95 -6.13 -11.67 -11.53
CA ASP A 95 -5.91 -12.61 -10.44
C ASP A 95 -6.34 -14.02 -10.86
N PHE A 96 -5.43 -14.98 -10.81
CA PHE A 96 -5.70 -16.39 -11.07
C PHE A 96 -5.32 -17.26 -9.85
N PRO A 97 -6.05 -17.15 -8.73
CA PRO A 97 -5.71 -17.88 -7.51
C PRO A 97 -5.91 -19.38 -7.69
N LEU A 98 -4.85 -20.16 -7.50
CA LEU A 98 -4.88 -21.63 -7.58
C LEU A 98 -5.10 -22.30 -6.22
N ASP A 99 -4.99 -21.53 -5.14
CA ASP A 99 -5.19 -21.99 -3.77
C ASP A 99 -5.69 -20.85 -2.86
N ARG A 100 -6.00 -21.18 -1.60
CA ARG A 100 -6.52 -20.23 -0.61
C ARG A 100 -5.51 -19.17 -0.20
N ILE A 101 -4.22 -19.49 -0.23
CA ILE A 101 -3.15 -18.54 0.12
C ILE A 101 -3.04 -17.49 -0.98
N ALA A 102 -3.03 -17.92 -2.26
CA ALA A 102 -3.06 -17.03 -3.41
C ALA A 102 -4.30 -16.14 -3.38
N LEU A 103 -5.48 -16.70 -3.08
CA LEU A 103 -6.71 -15.91 -2.97
C LEU A 103 -6.60 -14.81 -1.90
N ALA A 104 -6.15 -15.17 -0.68
CA ALA A 104 -5.98 -14.21 0.40
C ALA A 104 -4.93 -13.15 0.05
N ALA A 105 -3.82 -13.54 -0.58
CA ALA A 105 -2.78 -12.62 -1.00
C ALA A 105 -3.28 -11.64 -2.07
N MET A 106 -4.06 -12.09 -3.05
CA MET A 106 -4.67 -11.22 -4.06
C MET A 106 -5.70 -10.27 -3.46
N MET A 107 -6.48 -10.70 -2.45
CA MET A 107 -7.36 -9.78 -1.72
C MET A 107 -6.56 -8.64 -1.07
N LEU A 108 -5.36 -8.92 -0.56
CA LEU A 108 -4.48 -7.90 0.03
C LEU A 108 -3.89 -6.97 -1.04
N THR A 109 -3.54 -7.46 -2.23
CA THR A 109 -3.02 -6.59 -3.31
C THR A 109 -4.07 -5.58 -3.77
N ARG A 110 -5.36 -5.94 -3.75
CA ARG A 110 -6.46 -5.01 -4.06
C ARG A 110 -6.59 -3.86 -3.04
N CYS A 111 -6.16 -4.06 -1.80
CA CYS A 111 -6.10 -2.98 -0.81
C CYS A 111 -4.93 -2.01 -1.04
N ALA A 112 -3.84 -2.45 -1.68
CA ALA A 112 -2.71 -1.58 -2.01
C ALA A 112 -3.03 -0.62 -3.17
N GLY A 113 -3.95 -1.02 -4.06
CA GLY A 113 -4.31 -0.28 -5.26
C GLY A 113 -3.29 -0.45 -6.40
N PRO A 114 -3.60 0.07 -7.60
CA PRO A 114 -2.74 -0.02 -8.77
C PRO A 114 -1.42 0.75 -8.59
N GLU A 115 -0.36 0.25 -9.23
CA GLU A 115 0.94 0.92 -9.30
C GLU A 115 0.94 2.16 -10.21
#